data_AF-A0A3B4BHN3-F1
#
_entry.id   AF-A0A3B4BHN3-F1
#
_cell.length_a   1.000
_cell.length_b   1.000
_cell.length_c   1.000
_cell.angle_alpha   90.00
_cell.angle_beta   90.00
_cell.angle_gamma   90.00
#
_symmetry.space_group_name_H-M   'P 1'
#
loop_
_entity.id
_entity.type
_entity.pdbx_description
1 polymer ?
#
loop_
_entity_poly.entity_id
_entity_poly.type
_entity_poly.pdbx_seq_one_letter_code
_entity_poly.pdbx_strand_id
1 'polypeptide(L)'
;MTMVVQFPLTDWRIAMTTERVTLIVLELVAVAIHPYPVGLAAYFQQNKPQPSLSETELEIVLALPMFLRLYLLGRAMMLHSRLFTDTASRSIGALNKIHFNTRFVGKTLMTNYPGTVLMIFSVSLWIVAAWGLHVCERHHNYRDLSSNYMEALWMVSVTFLSIGYGDVVPHTYCGRSICLLTGIMGAGCTVLVVAVVARKLELTRAEKHVHNFMMDSHITKRIKIAAANVLRETWLIYKHAKLKSQKDQTRVRDHQRKLLLCYKPQRHLIFMIWSSLLHYIHNTQMQTLMYDVLAEVQGCREDMDNHILSLEKNVEELREGFRILMPLLSSTLSTQNSSIRHLLREREGRMEETGGGQGDR
;
A
#
# COMPACT_ATOMS: atom_id res chain seq x y z
N MET A 1 -6.81 -24.04 1.25
CA MET A 1 -8.02 -24.74 0.74
C MET A 1 -8.18 -24.63 -0.77
N THR A 2 -7.68 -23.58 -1.44
CA THR A 2 -7.78 -23.39 -2.90
C THR A 2 -6.90 -24.29 -3.78
N MET A 3 -5.86 -24.93 -3.22
CA MET A 3 -4.91 -25.73 -4.03
C MET A 3 -5.36 -27.19 -4.28
N VAL A 4 -6.34 -27.69 -3.53
CA VAL A 4 -6.79 -29.09 -3.59
C VAL A 4 -7.83 -29.32 -4.70
N VAL A 5 -8.54 -28.28 -5.13
CA VAL A 5 -9.59 -28.40 -6.16
C VAL A 5 -9.04 -28.13 -7.58
N GLN A 6 -7.89 -27.46 -7.69
CA GLN A 6 -7.34 -27.03 -8.99
C GLN A 6 -6.57 -28.13 -9.73
N PHE A 7 -6.14 -29.17 -9.02
CA PHE A 7 -5.44 -30.32 -9.60
C PHE A 7 -6.14 -31.60 -9.11
N PRO A 8 -6.47 -32.56 -9.99
CA PRO A 8 -6.97 -33.87 -9.60
C PRO A 8 -5.80 -34.69 -9.02
N LEU A 9 -5.33 -34.29 -7.84
CA LEU A 9 -4.33 -35.03 -7.08
C LEU A 9 -5.08 -36.06 -6.25
N THR A 10 -4.92 -37.34 -6.59
CA THR A 10 -5.45 -38.47 -5.83
C THR A 10 -4.83 -38.59 -4.43
N ASP A 11 -3.61 -38.05 -4.24
CA ASP A 11 -2.88 -38.11 -2.98
C ASP A 11 -2.86 -36.76 -2.25
N TRP A 12 -3.63 -36.65 -1.17
CA TRP A 12 -3.69 -35.47 -0.29
C TRP A 12 -2.34 -35.11 0.36
N ARG A 13 -1.44 -36.10 0.49
CA ARG A 13 -0.10 -35.93 1.09
C ARG A 13 0.77 -34.96 0.29
N ILE A 14 0.58 -34.92 -1.03
CA ILE A 14 1.34 -34.04 -1.94
C ILE A 14 0.89 -32.58 -1.78
N ALA A 15 -0.39 -32.36 -1.43
CA ALA A 15 -0.93 -31.03 -1.18
C ALA A 15 -0.57 -30.47 0.21
N MET A 16 -0.12 -31.32 1.13
CA MET A 16 0.14 -30.97 2.53
C MET A 16 1.64 -30.70 2.77
N THR A 17 2.05 -29.43 2.63
CA THR A 17 3.43 -29.02 2.89
C THR A 17 3.71 -28.90 4.39
N THR A 18 4.98 -29.07 4.79
CA THR A 18 5.42 -28.97 6.20
C THR A 18 5.05 -27.61 6.82
N GLU A 19 5.18 -26.52 6.06
CA GLU A 19 4.78 -25.17 6.47
C GLU A 19 3.27 -25.04 6.73
N ARG A 20 2.42 -25.71 5.92
CA ARG A 20 0.97 -25.72 6.17
C ARG A 20 0.63 -26.49 7.43
N VAL A 21 1.31 -27.61 7.66
CA VAL A 21 1.11 -28.42 8.87
C VAL A 21 1.52 -27.64 10.12
N THR A 22 2.67 -26.95 10.11
CA THR A 22 3.10 -26.15 11.26
C THR A 22 2.13 -25.01 11.57
N LEU A 23 1.59 -24.33 10.55
CA LEU A 23 0.57 -23.30 10.75
C LEU A 23 -0.75 -23.86 11.28
N ILE A 24 -1.19 -25.03 10.81
CA ILE A 24 -2.41 -25.70 11.30
C ILE A 24 -2.23 -26.15 12.75
N VAL A 25 -1.07 -26.71 13.09
CA VAL A 25 -0.75 -27.11 14.46
C VAL A 25 -0.70 -25.88 15.37
N LEU A 26 -0.11 -24.77 14.92
CA LEU A 26 -0.08 -23.52 15.67
C LEU A 26 -1.49 -22.93 15.87
N GLU A 27 -2.36 -22.96 14.84
CA GLU A 27 -3.76 -22.57 14.96
C GLU A 27 -4.51 -23.47 15.95
N LEU A 28 -4.30 -24.79 15.90
CA LEU A 28 -4.90 -25.75 16.83
C LEU A 28 -4.44 -25.53 18.26
N VAL A 29 -3.15 -25.27 18.50
CA VAL A 29 -2.62 -24.95 19.82
C VAL A 29 -3.23 -23.66 20.35
N ALA A 30 -3.30 -22.60 19.53
CA ALA A 30 -3.93 -21.33 19.92
C ALA A 30 -5.43 -21.49 20.24
N VAL A 31 -6.14 -22.39 19.55
CA VAL A 31 -7.55 -22.70 19.82
C VAL A 31 -7.73 -23.68 20.98
N ALA A 32 -6.77 -24.56 21.24
CA ALA A 32 -6.80 -25.51 22.34
C ALA A 32 -6.57 -24.86 23.71
N ILE A 33 -5.98 -23.65 23.75
CA ILE A 33 -5.91 -22.86 24.98
C ILE A 33 -7.35 -22.48 25.37
N HIS A 34 -7.87 -23.20 26.36
CA HIS A 34 -9.14 -22.95 27.02
C HIS A 34 -8.86 -22.84 28.52
N PRO A 35 -9.62 -22.02 29.26
CA PRO A 35 -9.64 -22.11 30.70
C PRO A 35 -10.22 -23.48 31.00
N TYR A 36 -9.35 -24.41 31.35
CA TYR A 36 -9.78 -25.69 31.87
C TYR A 36 -10.63 -25.40 33.12
N PRO A 37 -11.82 -26.00 33.29
CA PRO A 37 -12.64 -25.78 34.47
C PRO A 37 -11.95 -26.45 35.68
N VAL A 38 -10.95 -25.79 36.27
CA VAL A 38 -10.22 -26.29 37.44
C VAL A 38 -11.16 -26.40 38.66
N GLY A 39 -12.30 -25.69 38.64
CA GLY A 39 -13.34 -25.79 39.66
C GLY A 39 -14.10 -27.12 39.72
N LEU A 40 -14.05 -27.97 38.68
CA LEU A 40 -14.76 -29.26 38.68
C LEU A 40 -14.06 -30.29 39.59
N ALA A 41 -12.72 -30.25 39.65
CA ALA A 41 -11.94 -31.06 40.58
C ALA A 41 -12.15 -30.60 42.03
N ALA A 42 -12.27 -29.29 42.27
CA ALA A 42 -12.59 -28.73 43.58
C ALA A 42 -14.04 -29.03 44.02
N TYR A 43 -14.98 -29.15 43.08
CA TYR A 43 -16.36 -29.56 43.36
C TYR A 43 -16.46 -31.02 43.81
N PHE A 44 -15.61 -31.90 43.27
CA PHE A 44 -15.54 -33.31 43.69
C PHE A 44 -14.69 -33.53 44.96
N GLN A 45 -13.70 -32.67 45.22
CA GLN A 45 -12.81 -32.79 46.38
C GLN A 45 -13.26 -31.84 47.50
N GLN A 46 -14.36 -32.18 48.18
CA GLN A 46 -15.04 -31.37 49.21
C GLN A 46 -14.21 -31.04 50.49
N ASN A 47 -12.89 -31.25 50.53
CA ASN A 47 -12.08 -31.20 51.76
C ASN A 47 -10.66 -30.60 51.63
N LYS A 48 -10.47 -29.53 50.85
CA LYS A 48 -9.32 -28.63 51.07
C LYS A 48 -9.76 -27.17 51.09
N PRO A 49 -9.48 -26.42 52.17
CA PRO A 49 -9.77 -25.00 52.21
C PRO A 49 -8.68 -24.24 51.45
N GLN A 50 -9.11 -23.32 50.62
CA GLN A 50 -8.34 -22.31 49.87
C GLN A 50 -7.61 -22.80 48.60
N PRO A 51 -8.00 -22.30 47.40
CA PRO A 51 -7.14 -22.41 46.23
C PRO A 51 -5.85 -21.65 46.50
N SER A 52 -4.71 -22.24 46.15
CA SER A 52 -3.41 -21.57 46.30
C SER A 52 -3.32 -20.40 45.31
N LEU A 53 -2.75 -19.26 45.71
CA LEU A 53 -2.55 -18.06 44.87
C LEU A 53 -2.07 -18.38 43.45
N SER A 54 -1.21 -19.40 43.32
CA SER A 54 -0.62 -19.87 42.07
C SER A 54 -1.62 -20.48 41.07
N GLU A 55 -2.71 -21.11 41.52
CA GLU A 55 -3.68 -21.74 40.61
C GLU A 55 -4.56 -20.69 39.92
N THR A 56 -4.96 -19.65 40.66
CA THR A 56 -5.69 -18.49 40.14
C THR A 56 -4.87 -17.63 39.18
N GLU A 57 -3.58 -17.40 39.45
CA GLU A 57 -2.71 -16.65 38.53
C GLU A 57 -2.52 -17.39 37.19
N LEU A 58 -2.46 -18.72 37.23
CA LEU A 58 -2.31 -19.56 36.05
C LEU A 58 -3.58 -19.59 35.20
N GLU A 59 -4.77 -19.55 35.83
CA GLU A 59 -6.05 -19.36 35.14
C GLU A 59 -6.12 -18.02 34.40
N ILE A 60 -5.65 -16.93 35.02
CA ILE A 60 -5.61 -15.59 34.42
C ILE A 60 -4.68 -15.56 33.20
N VAL A 61 -3.49 -16.16 33.32
CA VAL A 61 -2.50 -16.27 32.24
C VAL A 61 -3.02 -17.16 31.09
N LEU A 62 -3.81 -18.19 31.38
CA LEU A 62 -4.49 -19.01 30.36
C LEU A 62 -5.71 -18.33 29.74
N ALA A 63 -6.31 -17.35 30.42
CA ALA A 63 -7.50 -16.67 29.97
C ALA A 63 -7.21 -15.50 29.00
N LEU A 64 -6.09 -14.80 29.16
CA LEU A 64 -5.60 -13.78 28.21
C LEU A 64 -5.45 -14.28 26.76
N PRO A 65 -4.84 -15.45 26.48
CA PRO A 65 -4.76 -16.00 25.12
C PRO A 65 -6.11 -16.42 24.53
N MET A 66 -7.22 -16.42 25.27
CA MET A 66 -8.55 -16.57 24.64
C MET A 66 -8.88 -15.40 23.72
N PHE A 67 -8.37 -14.19 24.00
CA PHE A 67 -8.57 -13.03 23.12
C PHE A 67 -7.74 -13.12 21.84
N LEU A 68 -6.70 -13.96 21.80
CA LEU A 68 -5.99 -14.26 20.56
C LEU A 68 -6.98 -14.75 19.49
N ARG A 69 -8.03 -15.48 19.88
CA ARG A 69 -9.08 -15.97 18.98
C ARG A 69 -9.84 -14.88 18.23
N LEU A 70 -9.71 -13.59 18.59
CA LEU A 70 -10.18 -12.48 17.76
C LEU A 70 -9.58 -12.50 16.35
N TYR A 71 -8.42 -13.15 16.12
CA TYR A 71 -7.88 -13.36 14.76
C TYR A 71 -8.83 -14.18 13.87
N LEU A 72 -9.61 -15.11 14.46
CA LEU A 72 -10.59 -15.94 13.75
C LEU A 72 -11.77 -15.10 13.26
N LEU A 73 -12.15 -14.06 14.00
CA LEU A 73 -13.18 -13.11 13.57
C LEU A 73 -12.72 -12.34 12.32
N GLY A 74 -11.46 -11.90 12.29
CA GLY A 74 -10.87 -11.28 11.10
C GLY A 74 -10.85 -12.21 9.88
N ARG A 75 -10.56 -13.51 10.10
CA ARG A 75 -10.62 -14.55 9.06
C ARG A 75 -12.06 -14.83 8.60
N ALA A 76 -13.03 -14.85 9.50
CA ALA A 76 -14.44 -15.02 9.18
C ALA A 76 -15.01 -13.83 8.40
N MET A 77 -14.64 -12.60 8.79
CA MET A 77 -15.00 -11.38 8.06
C MET A 77 -14.44 -11.40 6.62
N MET A 78 -13.20 -11.86 6.45
CA MET A 78 -12.57 -12.03 5.14
C MET A 78 -13.32 -13.05 4.27
N LEU A 79 -13.73 -14.19 4.86
CA LEU A 79 -14.45 -15.24 4.15
C LEU A 79 -15.88 -14.83 3.76
N HIS A 80 -16.56 -14.03 4.58
CA HIS A 80 -17.94 -13.62 4.35
C HIS A 80 -18.06 -12.34 3.51
N SER A 81 -16.98 -11.59 3.33
CA SER A 81 -17.00 -10.37 2.52
C SER A 81 -17.07 -10.72 1.04
N ARG A 82 -18.27 -10.60 0.46
CA ARG A 82 -18.57 -10.83 -0.96
C ARG A 82 -17.61 -10.13 -1.91
N LEU A 83 -17.06 -8.97 -1.51
CA LEU A 83 -16.11 -8.18 -2.29
C LEU A 83 -14.81 -8.95 -2.63
N PHE A 84 -14.36 -9.86 -1.75
CA PHE A 84 -13.10 -10.60 -1.90
C PHE A 84 -13.28 -12.06 -2.32
N THR A 85 -14.49 -12.60 -2.18
CA THR A 85 -14.84 -13.94 -2.66
C THR A 85 -15.34 -13.94 -4.10
N ASP A 86 -15.67 -12.77 -4.65
CA ASP A 86 -16.19 -12.66 -6.00
C ASP A 86 -15.19 -13.15 -7.06
N THR A 87 -15.69 -13.88 -8.05
CA THR A 87 -14.88 -14.47 -9.11
C THR A 87 -14.21 -13.39 -9.96
N ALA A 88 -14.88 -12.25 -10.14
CA ALA A 88 -14.35 -11.10 -10.87
C ALA A 88 -13.18 -10.42 -10.15
N SER A 89 -13.24 -10.27 -8.82
CA SER A 89 -12.10 -9.71 -8.09
C SER A 89 -10.92 -10.68 -8.11
N ARG A 90 -11.16 -12.00 -8.00
CA ARG A 90 -10.10 -13.02 -8.11
C ARG A 90 -9.41 -13.05 -9.47
N SER A 91 -10.15 -12.89 -10.57
CA SER A 91 -9.55 -12.83 -11.91
C SER A 91 -8.68 -11.58 -12.09
N ILE A 92 -9.15 -10.41 -11.63
CA ILE A 92 -8.38 -9.16 -11.66
C ILE A 92 -7.12 -9.27 -10.79
N GLY A 93 -7.20 -9.91 -9.63
CA GLY A 93 -6.04 -10.15 -8.76
C GLY A 93 -5.01 -11.09 -9.40
N ALA A 94 -5.45 -12.14 -10.10
CA ALA A 94 -4.58 -13.06 -10.83
C ALA A 94 -3.85 -12.34 -11.98
N LEU A 95 -4.55 -11.47 -12.73
CA LEU A 95 -3.96 -10.66 -13.80
C LEU A 95 -2.87 -9.71 -13.27
N ASN A 96 -3.06 -9.15 -12.07
CA ASN A 96 -2.09 -8.26 -11.44
C ASN A 96 -1.03 -8.99 -10.58
N LYS A 97 -1.03 -10.32 -10.54
CA LYS A 97 -0.19 -11.15 -9.64
C LYS A 97 -0.30 -10.73 -8.16
N ILE A 98 -1.45 -10.21 -7.74
CA ILE A 98 -1.70 -9.79 -6.35
C ILE A 98 -2.29 -10.98 -5.59
N HIS A 99 -1.56 -11.46 -4.59
CA HIS A 99 -2.07 -12.48 -3.68
C HIS A 99 -3.06 -11.85 -2.69
N PHE A 100 -4.30 -12.35 -2.66
CA PHE A 100 -5.32 -11.96 -1.67
C PHE A 100 -4.91 -12.38 -0.26
N ASN A 101 -4.22 -11.49 0.45
CA ASN A 101 -3.72 -11.71 1.79
C ASN A 101 -4.58 -10.98 2.85
N THR A 102 -4.58 -11.44 4.10
CA THR A 102 -5.32 -10.80 5.22
C THR A 102 -4.88 -9.36 5.45
N ARG A 103 -3.59 -9.07 5.26
CA ARG A 103 -3.02 -7.71 5.31
C ARG A 103 -3.59 -6.79 4.23
N PHE A 104 -3.82 -7.31 3.03
CA PHE A 104 -4.41 -6.55 1.94
C PHE A 104 -5.86 -6.19 2.27
N VAL A 105 -6.64 -7.16 2.77
CA VAL A 105 -8.03 -6.94 3.18
C VAL A 105 -8.14 -5.93 4.32
N GLY A 106 -7.28 -6.03 5.34
CA GLY A 106 -7.21 -5.04 6.42
C GLY A 106 -6.90 -3.63 5.90
N LYS A 107 -5.95 -3.51 4.96
CA LYS A 107 -5.63 -2.23 4.31
C LYS A 107 -6.81 -1.68 3.51
N THR A 108 -7.54 -2.51 2.78
CA THR A 108 -8.73 -2.10 2.01
C THR A 108 -9.87 -1.65 2.93
N LEU A 109 -10.14 -2.38 4.01
CA LEU A 109 -11.17 -2.00 5.00
C LEU A 109 -10.85 -0.67 5.69
N MET A 110 -9.60 -0.49 6.13
CA MET A 110 -9.10 0.78 6.69
C MET A 110 -9.13 1.93 5.67
N THR A 111 -9.15 1.64 4.36
CA THR A 111 -9.25 2.68 3.33
C THR A 111 -10.70 3.07 3.07
N ASN A 112 -11.59 2.08 2.95
CA ASN A 112 -12.99 2.31 2.60
C ASN A 112 -13.80 2.87 3.78
N TYR A 113 -13.65 2.28 4.96
CA TYR A 113 -14.42 2.64 6.16
C TYR A 113 -13.51 2.81 7.39
N PRO A 114 -12.54 3.75 7.36
CA PRO A 114 -11.55 3.90 8.43
C PRO A 114 -12.19 4.15 9.80
N GLY A 115 -13.20 5.03 9.87
CA GLY A 115 -13.85 5.41 11.12
C GLY A 115 -14.61 4.26 11.77
N THR A 116 -15.41 3.53 11.01
CA THR A 116 -16.18 2.39 11.51
C THR A 116 -15.27 1.27 12.00
N VAL A 117 -14.20 0.95 11.26
CA VAL A 117 -13.25 -0.10 11.64
C VAL A 117 -12.50 0.28 12.92
N LEU A 118 -12.02 1.54 13.02
CA LEU A 118 -11.37 2.02 14.24
C LEU A 118 -12.31 2.06 15.43
N MET A 119 -13.57 2.48 15.24
CA MET A 119 -14.57 2.51 16.32
C MET A 119 -14.85 1.10 16.88
N ILE A 120 -15.09 0.12 16.00
CA ILE A 120 -15.32 -1.27 16.41
C ILE A 120 -14.09 -1.83 17.13
N PHE A 121 -12.90 -1.56 16.59
CA PHE A 121 -11.64 -1.98 17.20
C PHE A 121 -11.45 -1.38 18.61
N SER A 122 -11.64 -0.08 18.78
CA SER A 122 -11.51 0.60 20.08
C SER A 122 -12.52 0.10 21.11
N VAL A 123 -13.80 -0.05 20.73
CA VAL A 123 -14.83 -0.59 21.64
C VAL A 123 -14.51 -2.03 22.05
N SER A 124 -14.04 -2.85 21.11
CA SER A 124 -13.62 -4.22 21.43
C SER A 124 -12.43 -4.25 22.39
N LEU A 125 -11.43 -3.39 22.20
CA LEU A 125 -10.30 -3.26 23.12
C LEU A 125 -10.73 -2.82 24.52
N TRP A 126 -11.69 -1.90 24.62
CA TRP A 126 -12.23 -1.47 25.93
C TRP A 126 -12.88 -2.62 26.68
N ILE A 127 -13.73 -3.41 26.01
CA ILE A 127 -14.41 -4.54 26.63
C ILE A 127 -13.38 -5.60 27.07
N VAL A 128 -12.41 -5.92 26.21
CA VAL A 128 -11.36 -6.91 26.48
C VAL A 128 -10.47 -6.47 27.66
N ALA A 129 -10.01 -5.22 27.64
CA ALA A 129 -9.14 -4.69 28.69
C ALA A 129 -9.88 -4.54 30.02
N ALA A 130 -11.14 -4.10 30.00
CA ALA A 130 -11.95 -3.99 31.22
C ALA A 130 -12.25 -5.36 31.84
N TRP A 131 -12.56 -6.36 31.00
CA TRP A 131 -12.69 -7.73 31.47
C TRP A 131 -11.39 -8.27 32.06
N GLY A 132 -10.25 -8.05 31.39
CA GLY A 132 -8.94 -8.47 31.89
C GLY A 132 -8.57 -7.81 33.22
N LEU A 133 -8.81 -6.51 33.34
CA LEU A 133 -8.58 -5.75 34.57
C LEU A 133 -9.48 -6.24 35.70
N HIS A 134 -10.78 -6.44 35.44
CA HIS A 134 -11.74 -6.99 36.39
C HIS A 134 -11.31 -8.38 36.88
N VAL A 135 -10.83 -9.23 35.98
CA VAL A 135 -10.33 -10.57 36.33
C VAL A 135 -9.08 -10.50 37.21
N CYS A 136 -8.14 -9.59 36.91
CA CYS A 136 -6.91 -9.43 37.68
C CYS A 136 -7.13 -8.81 39.07
N GLU A 137 -8.08 -7.89 39.22
CA GLU A 137 -8.40 -7.24 40.50
C GLU A 137 -9.47 -8.00 41.32
N ARG A 138 -10.11 -9.04 40.75
CA ARG A 138 -11.14 -9.87 41.41
C ARG A 138 -10.69 -10.44 42.75
N HIS A 139 -9.40 -10.73 42.90
CA HIS A 139 -8.85 -11.36 44.11
C HIS A 139 -8.68 -10.38 45.28
N HIS A 140 -8.55 -9.07 45.02
CA HIS A 140 -8.24 -8.08 46.05
C HIS A 140 -9.48 -7.52 46.75
N ASN A 141 -10.63 -7.42 46.07
CA ASN A 141 -11.87 -6.84 46.61
C ASN A 141 -13.08 -7.76 46.43
N TYR A 142 -13.42 -8.54 47.45
CA TYR A 142 -14.57 -9.45 47.45
C TYR A 142 -15.94 -8.75 47.59
N ARG A 143 -16.00 -7.43 47.88
CA ARG A 143 -17.23 -6.82 48.42
C ARG A 143 -18.29 -6.32 47.44
N ASP A 144 -18.03 -6.02 46.15
CA ASP A 144 -19.10 -5.54 45.24
C ASP A 144 -18.90 -5.91 43.75
N LEU A 145 -19.38 -7.10 43.35
CA LEU A 145 -19.13 -7.68 42.01
C LEU A 145 -19.63 -6.84 40.82
N SER A 146 -20.70 -6.05 40.96
CA SER A 146 -21.27 -5.23 39.87
C SER A 146 -20.65 -3.83 39.78
N SER A 147 -20.20 -3.24 40.89
CA SER A 147 -19.51 -1.94 40.89
C SER A 147 -18.14 -2.08 40.22
N ASN A 148 -17.47 -3.20 40.50
CA ASN A 148 -16.12 -3.49 40.02
C ASN A 148 -16.00 -3.52 38.47
N TYR A 149 -17.01 -3.99 37.73
CA TYR A 149 -16.93 -4.04 36.27
C TYR A 149 -17.13 -2.67 35.60
N MET A 150 -18.07 -1.87 36.12
CA MET A 150 -18.31 -0.51 35.60
C MET A 150 -17.14 0.42 35.96
N GLU A 151 -16.56 0.27 37.15
CA GLU A 151 -15.32 0.96 37.55
C GLU A 151 -14.13 0.52 36.70
N ALA A 152 -14.00 -0.77 36.38
CA ALA A 152 -12.97 -1.26 35.47
C ALA A 152 -13.14 -0.71 34.04
N LEU A 153 -14.36 -0.65 33.52
CA LEU A 153 -14.66 -0.02 32.23
C LEU A 153 -14.32 1.47 32.22
N TRP A 154 -14.72 2.19 33.28
CA TRP A 154 -14.39 3.60 33.47
C TRP A 154 -12.88 3.81 33.44
N MET A 155 -12.16 3.07 34.28
CA MET A 155 -10.71 3.14 34.39
C MET A 155 -9.99 2.84 33.07
N VAL A 156 -10.40 1.79 32.37
CA VAL A 156 -9.82 1.41 31.07
C VAL A 156 -10.07 2.48 30.03
N SER A 157 -11.26 3.09 30.00
CA SER A 157 -11.57 4.17 29.08
C SER A 157 -10.69 5.42 29.35
N VAL A 158 -10.57 5.84 30.61
CA VAL A 158 -9.73 6.97 31.05
C VAL A 158 -8.24 6.72 30.77
N THR A 159 -7.79 5.48 30.94
CA THR A 159 -6.41 5.07 30.64
C THR A 159 -6.15 5.03 29.13
N PHE A 160 -7.08 4.49 28.34
CA PHE A 160 -6.97 4.42 26.88
C PHE A 160 -6.94 5.82 26.24
N LEU A 161 -7.75 6.74 26.77
CA LEU A 161 -7.75 8.16 26.38
C LEU A 161 -6.52 8.92 26.89
N SER A 162 -5.64 8.27 27.67
CA SER A 162 -4.45 8.89 28.29
C SER A 162 -4.78 10.11 29.17
N ILE A 163 -5.95 10.08 29.85
CA ILE A 163 -6.38 11.15 30.77
C ILE A 163 -5.80 10.90 32.18
N GLY A 164 -6.07 9.72 32.75
CA GLY A 164 -5.50 9.27 34.03
C GLY A 164 -5.88 10.13 35.24
N TYR A 165 -7.17 10.19 35.61
CA TYR A 165 -7.63 10.95 36.78
C TYR A 165 -7.04 10.48 38.12
N GLY A 166 -6.76 9.18 38.26
CA GLY A 166 -6.17 8.59 39.46
C GLY A 166 -7.17 8.33 40.61
N ASP A 167 -8.46 8.37 40.31
CA ASP A 167 -9.58 8.04 41.20
C ASP A 167 -9.70 6.53 41.46
N VAL A 168 -9.43 5.71 40.43
CA VAL A 168 -9.37 4.24 40.52
C VAL A 168 -8.02 3.78 39.96
N VAL A 169 -7.29 2.95 40.72
CA VAL A 169 -5.90 2.54 40.43
C VAL A 169 -5.73 1.03 40.65
N PRO A 170 -4.95 0.29 39.83
CA PRO A 170 -4.85 -1.14 39.98
C PRO A 170 -3.76 -1.45 41.02
N HIS A 171 -4.11 -2.30 41.97
CA HIS A 171 -3.21 -2.68 43.05
C HIS A 171 -2.39 -3.92 42.69
N THR A 172 -2.86 -4.74 41.76
CA THR A 172 -2.19 -5.97 41.32
C THR A 172 -1.13 -5.72 40.24
N TYR A 173 -0.06 -6.53 40.22
CA TYR A 173 0.95 -6.48 39.15
C TYR A 173 0.36 -6.83 37.77
N CYS A 174 -0.63 -7.73 37.73
CA CYS A 174 -1.36 -8.02 36.49
C CYS A 174 -2.14 -6.78 36.01
N GLY A 175 -2.96 -6.15 36.88
CA GLY A 175 -3.77 -4.98 36.52
C GLY A 175 -2.91 -3.82 36.02
N ARG A 176 -1.76 -3.57 36.65
CA ARG A 176 -0.77 -2.58 36.18
C ARG A 176 -0.24 -2.89 34.79
N SER A 177 0.03 -4.15 34.49
CA SER A 177 0.49 -4.59 33.17
C SER A 177 -0.58 -4.35 32.09
N ILE A 178 -1.85 -4.65 32.41
CA ILE A 178 -2.99 -4.40 31.52
C ILE A 178 -3.17 -2.89 31.26
N CYS A 179 -3.04 -2.05 32.29
CA CYS A 179 -3.10 -0.59 32.13
C CYS A 179 -1.97 -0.06 31.23
N LEU A 180 -0.75 -0.56 31.38
CA LEU A 180 0.38 -0.18 30.50
C LEU A 180 0.11 -0.57 29.04
N LEU A 181 -0.33 -1.80 28.80
CA LEU A 181 -0.68 -2.28 27.45
C LEU A 181 -1.84 -1.47 26.85
N THR A 182 -2.85 -1.14 27.66
CA THR A 182 -3.99 -0.32 27.26
C THR A 182 -3.56 1.09 26.87
N GLY A 183 -2.63 1.69 27.62
CA GLY A 183 -2.06 3.00 27.29
C GLY A 183 -1.29 3.00 25.96
N ILE A 184 -0.45 1.98 25.72
CA ILE A 184 0.29 1.83 24.46
C ILE A 184 -0.67 1.65 23.27
N MET A 185 -1.70 0.81 23.42
CA MET A 185 -2.72 0.60 22.40
C MET A 185 -3.58 1.85 22.16
N GLY A 186 -3.92 2.59 23.22
CA GLY A 186 -4.62 3.86 23.15
C GLY A 186 -3.84 4.91 22.35
N ALA A 187 -2.55 5.08 22.65
CA ALA A 187 -1.65 5.96 21.90
C ALA A 187 -1.51 5.54 20.42
N GLY A 188 -1.43 4.23 20.14
CA GLY A 188 -1.45 3.74 18.76
C GLY A 188 -2.75 4.09 18.02
N CYS A 189 -3.89 3.96 18.70
CA CYS A 189 -5.19 4.29 18.14
C CYS A 189 -5.35 5.78 17.88
N THR A 190 -4.89 6.66 18.77
CA THR A 190 -4.97 8.12 18.56
C THR A 190 -4.18 8.55 17.32
N VAL A 191 -2.98 7.99 17.12
CA VAL A 191 -2.17 8.24 15.91
C VAL A 191 -2.91 7.81 14.65
N LEU A 192 -3.55 6.63 14.66
CA LEU A 192 -4.33 6.15 13.52
C LEU A 192 -5.53 7.05 13.23
N VAL A 193 -6.24 7.52 14.25
CA VAL A 193 -7.36 8.47 14.10
C VAL A 193 -6.87 9.77 13.47
N VAL A 194 -5.76 10.35 13.95
CA VAL A 194 -5.17 11.58 13.38
C VAL A 194 -4.82 11.37 11.91
N ALA A 195 -4.18 10.25 11.56
CA ALA A 195 -3.84 9.94 10.18
C ALA A 195 -5.07 9.79 9.27
N VAL A 196 -6.16 9.21 9.78
CA VAL A 196 -7.44 9.10 9.06
C VAL A 196 -8.08 10.47 8.86
N VAL A 197 -8.13 11.29 9.91
CA VAL A 197 -8.71 12.62 9.87
C VAL A 197 -7.95 13.49 8.88
N ALA A 198 -6.61 13.46 8.90
CA ALA A 198 -5.78 14.19 7.94
C ALA A 198 -6.15 13.86 6.48
N ARG A 199 -6.22 12.57 6.13
CA ARG A 199 -6.61 12.12 4.78
C ARG A 199 -8.04 12.50 4.39
N LYS A 200 -8.96 12.58 5.35
CA LYS A 200 -10.35 12.98 5.10
C LYS A 200 -10.53 14.50 5.00
N LEU A 201 -9.63 15.28 5.61
CA LEU A 201 -9.58 16.73 5.50
C LEU A 201 -8.83 17.20 4.24
N GLU A 202 -8.05 16.33 3.60
CA GLU A 202 -7.47 16.61 2.30
C GLU A 202 -8.58 16.81 1.26
N LEU A 203 -8.70 18.05 0.78
CA LEU A 203 -9.61 18.42 -0.29
C LEU A 203 -9.34 17.56 -1.53
N THR A 204 -10.41 17.03 -2.11
CA THR A 204 -10.32 16.32 -3.38
C THR A 204 -9.81 17.25 -4.48
N ARG A 205 -9.26 16.68 -5.56
CA ARG A 205 -8.78 17.46 -6.71
C ARG A 205 -9.85 18.38 -7.28
N ALA A 206 -11.11 17.93 -7.30
CA ALA A 206 -12.25 18.71 -7.77
C ALA A 206 -12.57 19.87 -6.82
N GLU A 207 -12.66 19.62 -5.51
CA GLU A 207 -12.90 20.67 -4.51
C GLU A 207 -11.77 21.71 -4.51
N LYS A 208 -10.51 21.26 -4.63
CA LYS A 208 -9.36 22.15 -4.73
C LYS A 208 -9.42 23.02 -5.99
N HIS A 209 -9.87 22.48 -7.12
CA HIS A 209 -10.10 23.27 -8.33
C HIS A 209 -11.16 24.35 -8.11
N VAL A 210 -12.29 23.99 -7.51
CA VAL A 210 -13.36 24.96 -7.20
C VAL A 210 -12.88 26.02 -6.20
N HIS A 211 -12.13 25.63 -5.17
CA HIS A 211 -11.54 26.55 -4.20
C HIS A 211 -10.56 27.52 -4.87
N ASN A 212 -9.69 27.04 -5.76
CA ASN A 212 -8.76 27.89 -6.50
C ASN A 212 -9.51 28.88 -7.38
N PHE A 213 -10.52 28.43 -8.12
CA PHE A 213 -11.35 29.31 -8.94
C PHE A 213 -12.06 30.39 -8.10
N MET A 214 -12.58 30.01 -6.92
CA MET A 214 -13.20 30.95 -5.98
C MET A 214 -12.20 31.99 -5.48
N MET A 215 -10.98 31.57 -5.14
CA MET A 215 -9.90 32.45 -4.72
C MET A 215 -9.51 33.44 -5.83
N ASP A 216 -9.36 32.96 -7.06
CA ASP A 216 -9.02 33.80 -8.23
C ASP A 216 -10.09 34.84 -8.54
N SER A 217 -11.37 34.44 -8.46
CA SER A 217 -12.50 35.36 -8.61
C SER A 217 -12.49 36.46 -7.55
N HIS A 218 -12.22 36.09 -6.29
CA HIS A 218 -12.14 37.05 -5.20
C HIS A 218 -10.93 38.00 -5.34
N ILE A 219 -9.75 37.47 -5.70
CA ILE A 219 -8.55 38.27 -5.97
C ILE A 219 -8.79 39.26 -7.11
N THR A 220 -9.39 38.81 -8.21
CA THR A 220 -9.70 39.68 -9.36
C THR A 220 -10.61 40.84 -8.98
N LYS A 221 -11.63 40.60 -8.14
CA LYS A 221 -12.51 41.65 -7.61
C LYS A 221 -11.73 42.65 -6.75
N ARG A 222 -10.84 42.17 -5.86
CA ARG A 222 -10.00 43.02 -5.02
C ARG A 222 -9.05 43.89 -5.85
N ILE A 223 -8.45 43.34 -6.91
CA ILE A 223 -7.57 44.10 -7.83
C ILE A 223 -8.34 45.23 -8.53
N LYS A 224 -9.56 44.95 -9.03
CA LYS A 224 -10.40 45.97 -9.67
C LYS A 224 -10.76 47.11 -8.72
N ILE A 225 -11.16 46.79 -7.50
CA ILE A 225 -11.49 47.80 -6.45
C ILE A 225 -10.24 48.60 -6.08
N ALA A 226 -9.10 47.94 -5.91
CA ALA A 226 -7.84 48.61 -5.58
C ALA A 226 -7.38 49.54 -6.71
N ALA A 227 -7.45 49.11 -7.97
CA ALA A 227 -7.14 49.95 -9.13
C ALA A 227 -8.05 51.19 -9.20
N ALA A 228 -9.36 51.05 -8.95
CA ALA A 228 -10.28 52.18 -8.87
C ALA A 228 -9.90 53.16 -7.76
N ASN A 229 -9.50 52.68 -6.58
CA ASN A 229 -9.03 53.53 -5.49
C ASN A 229 -7.72 54.25 -5.84
N VAL A 230 -6.76 53.57 -6.48
CA VAL A 230 -5.52 54.21 -6.94
C VAL A 230 -5.81 55.35 -7.91
N LEU A 231 -6.69 55.14 -8.89
CA LEU A 231 -7.10 56.19 -9.83
C LEU A 231 -7.79 57.35 -9.10
N ARG A 232 -8.71 57.05 -8.17
CA ARG A 232 -9.41 58.05 -7.36
C ARG A 232 -8.47 58.92 -6.54
N GLU A 233 -7.57 58.31 -5.79
CA GLU A 233 -6.62 59.03 -4.93
C GLU A 233 -5.60 59.82 -5.78
N THR A 234 -5.14 59.27 -6.91
CA THR A 234 -4.25 59.98 -7.87
C THR A 234 -4.92 61.24 -8.41
N TRP A 235 -6.19 61.13 -8.81
CA TRP A 235 -6.97 62.28 -9.29
C TRP A 235 -7.18 63.33 -8.20
N LEU A 236 -7.53 62.92 -6.97
CA LEU A 236 -7.72 63.84 -5.85
C LEU A 236 -6.42 64.58 -5.47
N ILE A 237 -5.28 63.89 -5.53
CA ILE A 237 -3.95 64.53 -5.38
C ILE A 237 -3.77 65.60 -6.46
N TYR A 238 -4.00 65.26 -7.74
CA TYR A 238 -3.85 66.21 -8.85
C TYR A 238 -4.76 67.43 -8.69
N LYS A 239 -6.04 67.20 -8.35
CA LYS A 239 -7.04 68.25 -8.13
C LYS A 239 -6.62 69.21 -7.01
N HIS A 240 -6.21 68.70 -5.85
CA HIS A 240 -5.84 69.51 -4.69
C HIS A 240 -4.45 70.15 -4.80
N ALA A 241 -3.54 69.56 -5.58
CA ALA A 241 -2.19 70.08 -5.77
C ALA A 241 -2.09 71.13 -6.89
N LYS A 242 -2.88 70.99 -7.97
CA LYS A 242 -2.68 71.76 -9.22
C LYS A 242 -3.89 72.56 -9.71
N LEU A 243 -5.14 72.13 -9.44
CA LEU A 243 -6.34 72.81 -9.93
C LEU A 243 -6.92 73.86 -8.97
N LYS A 244 -6.61 73.77 -7.67
CA LYS A 244 -7.17 74.68 -6.65
C LYS A 244 -6.28 75.92 -6.48
N SER A 245 -6.87 77.12 -6.51
CA SER A 245 -6.16 78.40 -6.37
C SER A 245 -5.43 78.54 -5.01
N GLN A 246 -6.02 78.01 -3.94
CA GLN A 246 -5.36 77.87 -2.62
C GLN A 246 -4.87 76.43 -2.42
N LYS A 247 -3.57 76.24 -2.21
CA LYS A 247 -2.93 74.93 -2.03
C LYS A 247 -3.14 74.39 -0.62
N ASP A 248 -4.04 73.42 -0.45
CA ASP A 248 -4.28 72.70 0.80
C ASP A 248 -3.26 71.56 1.01
N GLN A 249 -2.07 71.87 1.54
CA GLN A 249 -0.97 70.90 1.74
C GLN A 249 -1.31 69.70 2.65
N THR A 250 -2.17 69.90 3.66
CA THR A 250 -2.61 68.84 4.57
C THR A 250 -3.47 67.79 3.86
N ARG A 251 -4.42 68.22 3.02
CA ARG A 251 -5.26 67.31 2.24
C ARG A 251 -4.46 66.54 1.20
N VAL A 252 -3.45 67.13 0.58
CA VAL A 252 -2.56 66.42 -0.38
C VAL A 252 -1.81 65.29 0.33
N ARG A 253 -1.24 65.55 1.52
CA ARG A 253 -0.52 64.53 2.32
C ARG A 253 -1.42 63.37 2.74
N ASP A 254 -2.69 63.65 3.08
CA ASP A 254 -3.65 62.59 3.43
C ASP A 254 -3.98 61.68 2.26
N HIS A 255 -4.20 62.24 1.06
CA HIS A 255 -4.45 61.43 -0.15
C HIS A 255 -3.18 60.69 -0.61
N GLN A 256 -1.99 61.27 -0.44
CA GLN A 256 -0.71 60.58 -0.68
C GLN A 256 -0.51 59.37 0.26
N ARG A 257 -0.87 59.50 1.54
CA ARG A 257 -0.86 58.37 2.49
C ARG A 257 -1.84 57.28 2.08
N LYS A 258 -3.07 57.66 1.70
CA LYS A 258 -4.08 56.70 1.22
C LYS A 258 -3.66 55.99 -0.08
N LEU A 259 -3.02 56.70 -1.00
CA LEU A 259 -2.47 56.13 -2.23
C LEU A 259 -1.34 55.12 -1.93
N LEU A 260 -0.40 55.47 -1.04
CA LEU A 260 0.68 54.57 -0.62
C LEU A 260 0.14 53.30 0.05
N LEU A 261 -0.92 53.43 0.86
CA LEU A 261 -1.61 52.30 1.48
C LEU A 261 -2.35 51.43 0.46
N CYS A 262 -2.89 51.99 -0.62
CA CYS A 262 -3.48 51.21 -1.71
C CYS A 262 -2.41 50.48 -2.54
N TYR A 263 -1.24 51.09 -2.71
CA TYR A 263 -0.16 50.58 -3.58
C TYR A 263 0.66 49.43 -2.94
N LYS A 264 0.96 49.52 -1.64
CA LYS A 264 1.74 48.50 -0.91
C LYS A 264 1.17 47.07 -1.00
N PRO A 265 -0.11 46.80 -0.69
CA PRO A 265 -0.67 45.45 -0.80
C PRO A 265 -0.73 44.99 -2.27
N GLN A 266 -0.86 45.91 -3.22
CA GLN A 266 -0.96 45.59 -4.63
C GLN A 266 0.36 45.11 -5.25
N ARG A 267 1.50 45.70 -4.86
CA ARG A 267 2.82 45.18 -5.26
C ARG A 267 3.07 43.76 -4.77
N HIS A 268 2.71 43.48 -3.51
CA HIS A 268 2.91 42.16 -2.94
C HIS A 268 2.00 41.11 -3.57
N LEU A 269 0.75 41.49 -3.90
CA LEU A 269 -0.20 40.64 -4.59
C LEU A 269 0.24 40.36 -6.05
N ILE A 270 0.69 41.38 -6.77
CA ILE A 270 1.21 41.23 -8.15
C ILE A 270 2.44 40.32 -8.14
N PHE A 271 3.38 40.52 -7.21
CA PHE A 271 4.56 39.66 -7.07
C PHE A 271 4.19 38.19 -6.77
N MET A 272 3.22 37.97 -5.87
CA MET A 272 2.74 36.63 -5.52
C MET A 272 2.02 35.94 -6.69
N ILE A 273 1.20 36.68 -7.44
CA ILE A 273 0.54 36.20 -8.66
C ILE A 273 1.57 35.88 -9.74
N TRP A 274 2.57 36.75 -9.96
CA TRP A 274 3.65 36.51 -10.91
C TRP A 274 4.45 35.25 -10.59
N SER A 275 4.83 35.07 -9.32
CA SER A 275 5.54 33.88 -8.85
C SER A 275 4.71 32.60 -9.07
N SER A 276 3.40 32.67 -8.81
CA SER A 276 2.48 31.53 -9.02
C SER A 276 2.28 31.19 -10.50
N LEU A 277 2.16 32.20 -11.36
CA LEU A 277 2.09 32.05 -12.82
C LEU A 277 3.38 31.45 -13.38
N LEU A 278 4.54 31.90 -12.91
CA LEU A 278 5.84 31.33 -13.26
C LEU A 278 5.91 29.84 -12.94
N HIS A 279 5.41 29.44 -11.76
CA HIS A 279 5.35 28.04 -11.35
C HIS A 279 4.40 27.20 -12.22
N TYR A 280 3.25 27.76 -12.59
CA TYR A 280 2.28 27.09 -13.48
C TYR A 280 2.84 26.92 -14.90
N ILE A 281 3.43 27.97 -15.46
CA ILE A 281 4.06 27.95 -16.80
C ILE A 281 5.16 26.91 -16.85
N HIS A 282 6.00 26.83 -15.82
CA HIS A 282 7.05 25.81 -15.72
C HIS A 282 6.47 24.39 -15.72
N ASN A 283 5.38 24.16 -14.98
CA ASN A 283 4.72 22.85 -14.91
C ASN A 283 4.09 22.47 -16.27
N THR A 284 3.44 23.41 -16.96
CA THR A 284 2.89 23.17 -18.30
C THR A 284 3.98 22.93 -19.33
N GLN A 285 5.10 23.64 -19.24
CA GLN A 285 6.25 23.46 -20.13
C GLN A 285 6.89 22.08 -19.93
N MET A 286 6.97 21.60 -18.68
CA MET A 286 7.41 20.24 -18.36
C MET A 286 6.46 19.18 -18.95
N GLN A 287 5.15 19.43 -18.96
CA GLN A 287 4.21 18.52 -19.63
C GLN A 287 4.42 18.48 -21.14
N THR A 288 4.60 19.63 -21.80
CA THR A 288 4.86 19.69 -23.25
C THR A 288 6.17 18.98 -23.59
N LEU A 289 7.25 19.24 -22.83
CA LEU A 289 8.53 18.56 -23.01
C LEU A 289 8.40 17.03 -22.86
N MET A 290 7.59 16.57 -21.90
CA MET A 290 7.34 15.14 -21.71
C MET A 290 6.60 14.52 -22.91
N TYR A 291 5.70 15.25 -23.56
CA TYR A 291 5.04 14.78 -24.79
C TYR A 291 6.02 14.70 -25.98
N ASP A 292 6.90 15.68 -26.13
CA ASP A 292 7.91 15.67 -27.20
C ASP A 292 8.89 14.50 -27.02
N VAL A 293 9.38 14.27 -25.80
CA VAL A 293 10.25 13.11 -25.48
C VAL A 293 9.52 11.79 -25.73
N LEU A 294 8.23 11.69 -25.39
CA LEU A 294 7.44 10.48 -25.65
C LEU A 294 7.32 10.22 -27.15
N ALA A 295 7.10 11.26 -27.95
CA ALA A 295 7.04 11.16 -29.41
C ALA A 295 8.38 10.71 -30.01
N GLU A 296 9.50 11.23 -29.49
CA GLU A 296 10.85 10.84 -29.92
C GLU A 296 11.18 9.38 -29.56
N VAL A 297 10.78 8.93 -28.37
CA VAL A 297 10.91 7.52 -27.95
C VAL A 297 10.05 6.60 -28.82
N GLN A 298 8.84 7.01 -29.19
CA GLN A 298 8.00 6.26 -30.11
C GLN A 298 8.62 6.16 -31.50
N GLY A 299 9.17 7.26 -32.04
CA GLY A 299 9.88 7.25 -33.32
C GLY A 299 11.11 6.34 -33.30
N CYS A 300 11.91 6.38 -32.22
CA CYS A 300 13.07 5.49 -32.06
C CYS A 300 12.66 4.01 -31.95
N ARG A 301 11.50 3.73 -31.32
CA ARG A 301 10.94 2.38 -31.26
C ARG A 301 10.54 1.87 -32.64
N GLU A 302 9.87 2.68 -33.45
CA GLU A 302 9.50 2.32 -34.83
C GLU A 302 10.73 2.03 -35.69
N ASP A 303 11.79 2.84 -35.56
CA ASP A 303 13.04 2.63 -36.29
C ASP A 303 13.74 1.33 -35.86
N MET A 304 13.72 1.03 -34.56
CA MET A 304 14.25 -0.23 -34.04
C MET A 304 13.44 -1.45 -34.50
N ASP A 305 12.11 -1.35 -34.57
CA ASP A 305 11.26 -2.40 -35.13
C ASP A 305 11.56 -2.62 -36.63
N ASN A 306 11.81 -1.55 -37.40
CA ASN A 306 12.23 -1.65 -38.80
C ASN A 306 13.60 -2.34 -38.95
N HIS A 307 14.56 -2.01 -38.08
CA HIS A 307 15.86 -2.69 -38.05
C HIS A 307 15.73 -4.17 -37.70
N ILE A 308 14.85 -4.53 -36.76
CA ILE A 308 14.58 -5.94 -36.41
C ILE A 308 13.99 -6.68 -37.61
N LEU A 309 13.00 -6.10 -38.30
CA LEU A 309 12.40 -6.70 -39.49
C LEU A 309 13.41 -6.88 -40.64
N SER A 310 14.30 -5.89 -40.83
CA SER A 310 15.40 -5.99 -41.80
C SER A 310 16.39 -7.10 -41.43
N LEU A 311 16.74 -7.22 -40.14
CA LEU A 311 17.62 -8.27 -39.64
C LEU A 311 16.98 -9.66 -39.83
N GLU A 312 15.70 -9.80 -39.51
CA GLU A 312 14.94 -11.03 -39.69
C GLU A 312 14.92 -11.46 -41.16
N LYS A 313 14.69 -10.51 -42.08
CA LYS A 313 14.77 -10.76 -43.53
C LYS A 313 16.16 -11.22 -43.96
N ASN A 314 17.22 -10.55 -43.52
CA ASN A 314 18.59 -10.93 -43.85
C ASN A 314 18.94 -12.33 -43.32
N VAL A 315 18.44 -12.70 -42.13
CA VAL A 315 18.61 -14.04 -41.56
C VAL A 315 17.88 -15.09 -42.40
N GLU A 316 16.67 -14.80 -42.86
CA GLU A 316 15.92 -15.74 -43.71
C GLU A 316 16.56 -15.91 -45.09
N GLU A 317 17.08 -14.83 -45.68
CA GLU A 317 17.87 -14.90 -46.93
C GLU A 317 19.16 -15.73 -46.74
N LEU A 318 19.86 -15.55 -45.62
CA LEU A 318 21.04 -16.34 -45.28
C LEU A 318 20.67 -17.83 -45.13
N ARG A 319 19.57 -18.11 -44.45
CA ARG A 319 19.05 -19.47 -44.23
C ARG A 319 18.72 -20.16 -45.54
N GLU A 320 18.06 -19.47 -46.47
CA GLU A 320 17.73 -20.03 -47.78
C GLU A 320 18.98 -20.21 -48.65
N GLY A 321 19.94 -19.28 -48.56
CA GLY A 321 21.26 -19.42 -49.17
C GLY A 321 22.00 -20.68 -48.69
N PHE A 322 22.00 -20.93 -47.38
CA PHE A 322 22.57 -22.17 -46.81
C PHE A 322 21.83 -23.43 -47.26
N ARG A 323 20.50 -23.36 -47.39
CA ARG A 323 19.66 -24.47 -47.84
C ARG A 323 19.96 -24.86 -49.28
N ILE A 324 20.30 -23.90 -50.14
CA ILE A 324 20.73 -24.13 -51.53
C ILE A 324 22.18 -24.61 -51.59
N LEU A 325 23.06 -24.07 -50.75
CA LEU A 325 24.48 -24.43 -50.74
C LEU A 325 24.74 -25.87 -50.28
N MET A 326 24.00 -26.35 -49.28
CA MET A 326 24.16 -27.71 -48.72
C MET A 326 24.03 -28.84 -49.76
N PRO A 327 22.99 -28.89 -50.61
CA PRO A 327 22.88 -29.92 -51.65
C PRO A 327 23.91 -29.76 -52.77
N LEU A 328 24.35 -28.53 -53.11
CA LEU A 328 25.43 -28.30 -54.07
C LEU A 328 26.78 -28.82 -53.58
N LEU A 329 27.09 -28.63 -52.29
CA LEU A 329 28.28 -29.22 -51.66
C LEU A 329 28.20 -30.74 -51.64
N SER A 330 27.03 -31.29 -51.30
CA SER A 330 26.80 -32.74 -51.29
C SER A 330 26.92 -33.36 -52.69
N SER A 331 26.39 -32.71 -53.73
CA SER A 331 26.51 -33.18 -55.12
C SER A 331 27.93 -33.09 -55.64
N THR A 332 28.68 -32.03 -55.31
CA THR A 332 30.08 -31.90 -55.70
C THR A 332 30.96 -32.92 -54.99
N LEU A 333 30.75 -33.14 -53.69
CA LEU A 333 31.46 -34.15 -52.91
C LEU A 333 31.15 -35.56 -53.41
N SER A 334 29.89 -35.88 -53.72
CA SER A 334 29.54 -37.20 -54.25
C SER A 334 30.15 -37.44 -55.64
N THR A 335 30.20 -36.41 -56.48
CA THR A 335 30.86 -36.45 -57.80
C THR A 335 32.37 -36.63 -57.67
N GLN A 336 33.02 -35.94 -56.74
CA GLN A 336 34.45 -36.17 -56.48
C GLN A 336 34.71 -37.57 -55.92
N ASN A 337 33.86 -38.04 -55.02
CA ASN A 337 34.02 -39.36 -54.39
C ASN A 337 33.78 -40.50 -55.39
N SER A 338 32.84 -40.35 -56.33
CA SER A 338 32.64 -41.32 -57.42
C SER A 338 33.81 -41.32 -58.42
N SER A 339 34.34 -40.14 -58.75
CA SER A 339 35.52 -39.99 -59.61
C SER A 339 36.77 -40.65 -58.99
N ILE A 340 37.02 -40.44 -57.69
CA ILE A 340 38.13 -41.08 -56.97
C ILE A 340 37.97 -42.61 -56.96
N ARG A 341 36.75 -43.13 -56.73
CA ARG A 341 36.51 -44.58 -56.78
C ARG A 341 36.71 -45.16 -58.17
N HIS A 342 36.35 -44.43 -59.22
CA HIS A 342 36.61 -44.85 -60.59
C HIS A 342 38.12 -44.97 -60.85
N LEU A 343 38.90 -43.96 -60.46
CA LEU A 343 40.36 -43.97 -60.58
C LEU A 343 41.01 -45.11 -59.77
N LEU A 344 40.48 -45.44 -58.59
CA LEU A 344 40.96 -46.56 -57.79
C LEU A 344 40.68 -47.92 -58.46
N ARG A 345 39.47 -48.13 -59.02
CA ARG A 345 39.15 -49.35 -59.77
C ARG A 345 39.99 -49.51 -61.03
N GLU A 346 40.26 -48.41 -61.72
CA GLU A 346 41.13 -48.42 -62.91
C GLU A 346 42.58 -48.79 -62.54
N ARG A 347 43.01 -48.45 -61.32
CA ARG A 347 44.31 -48.86 -60.78
C ARG A 347 44.33 -50.32 -60.34
N GLU A 348 43.24 -50.83 -59.77
CA GLU A 348 43.10 -52.26 -59.40
C GLU A 348 43.06 -53.15 -60.65
N GLY A 349 42.31 -52.76 -61.70
CA GLY A 349 42.30 -53.49 -62.97
C GLY A 349 43.67 -53.52 -63.66
N ARG A 350 44.45 -52.44 -63.58
CA ARG A 350 45.85 -52.43 -64.06
C ARG A 350 46.79 -53.31 -63.23
N MET A 351 46.49 -53.57 -61.95
CA MET A 351 47.24 -54.52 -61.13
C MET A 351 46.89 -55.98 -61.44
N GLU A 352 45.64 -56.28 -61.82
CA GLU A 352 45.26 -57.63 -62.27
C GLU A 352 45.84 -57.97 -63.65
N GLU A 353 45.91 -57.01 -64.60
CA GLU A 353 46.57 -57.22 -65.89
C GLU A 353 48.10 -57.42 -65.78
N THR A 354 48.72 -56.99 -64.68
CA THR A 354 50.15 -57.21 -64.41
C THR A 354 50.43 -58.50 -63.61
N GLY A 355 49.40 -59.20 -63.12
CA GLY A 355 49.52 -60.47 -62.40
C GLY A 355 49.41 -61.74 -63.26
N GLY A 356 49.08 -61.61 -64.55
CA GLY A 356 48.85 -62.72 -65.49
C GLY A 356 50.11 -63.29 -66.14
N GLY A 357 51.26 -63.28 -65.46
CA GLY A 357 52.53 -63.72 -66.01
C GLY A 357 53.44 -64.37 -64.99
N GLN A 358 53.55 -65.70 -65.11
CA GLN A 358 54.77 -66.47 -64.87
C GLN A 358 54.95 -67.13 -63.49
N GLY A 359 54.98 -68.47 -63.49
CA GLY A 359 55.58 -69.24 -62.40
C GLY A 359 55.36 -70.76 -62.36
N ASP A 360 55.47 -71.48 -63.49
CA ASP A 360 55.91 -72.89 -63.47
C ASP A 360 57.40 -72.90 -63.11
N ARG A 361 57.74 -73.51 -61.97
CA ARG A 361 58.93 -74.36 -61.74
C ARG A 361 58.90 -74.99 -60.36
#